data_AF-A0A1K1P472-F1
#
_entry.id   AF-A0A1K1P472-F1
#
_cell.length_a   1.000
_cell.length_b   1.000
_cell.length_c   1.000
_cell.angle_alpha   90.00
_cell.angle_beta   90.00
_cell.angle_gamma   90.00
#
_symmetry.space_group_name_H-M   'P 1'
#
loop_
_entity.id
_entity.type
_entity.pdbx_description
1 polymer ?
#
loop_
_entity_poly.entity_id
_entity_poly.type
_entity_poly.pdbx_seq_one_letter_code
_entity_poly.pdbx_strand_id
1 'polypeptide(L)'
;MPTSKEELIRRGIPLHPIQHNQHRRAEWHNYSSVGLYMITLCVDGRQPLFGHLEGDIRAKREGADFPHIVLSSLGRTILNEELPKIHHFYPQIELWKAAIMPDHIHLLLYVAQPLPKGKHLGHVMSSFKGGCSRAWWAEKTAGTRTAAGAAVSREGTAADAAGTGAAGGAGTGAAGAAGTGAAEGAGTGAAGMVPAALAAVDKAPLFEEGFHDRIIKRPGMLENIKRYMSDNPLRALMRRQLPSLMERRLHLRVGSHDYAAFGALFLLKRAEKEQVFYHRKDKKTGMPTELTEKYREKREEQLAEAREGVVLVSPAISKGEKLVIDTAIDEGLPVIHLQKEAIGRYWKPELKRFEACARGALLILAPWGLDEEIIKSAAERKGTAADAAGTIAGAATAGTAATAGAAAATAAATDYARFHRLNDLAEEICAFHGEVRIIKD
;
A
#
# COMPACT_ATOMS: atom_id res chain seq x y z
N MET A 1 -5.57 26.98 -24.30
CA MET A 1 -5.70 25.88 -23.30
C MET A 1 -5.52 26.53 -21.93
N PRO A 2 -6.49 26.45 -21.00
CA PRO A 2 -6.37 27.12 -19.70
C PRO A 2 -5.21 26.51 -18.90
N THR A 3 -4.34 27.36 -18.36
CA THR A 3 -3.02 26.99 -17.85
C THR A 3 -2.95 26.85 -16.33
N SER A 4 -4.02 27.17 -15.58
CA SER A 4 -4.01 27.10 -14.12
C SER A 4 -5.36 26.79 -13.47
N LYS A 5 -5.30 26.20 -12.27
CA LYS A 5 -6.47 25.90 -11.42
C LYS A 5 -7.14 27.18 -10.93
N GLU A 6 -6.39 28.26 -10.68
CA GLU A 6 -6.94 29.55 -10.27
C GLU A 6 -7.82 30.18 -11.37
N GLU A 7 -7.48 29.99 -12.64
CA GLU A 7 -8.22 30.55 -13.77
C GLU A 7 -9.58 29.86 -13.98
N LEU A 8 -9.67 28.55 -13.70
CA LEU A 8 -10.93 27.79 -13.77
C LEU A 8 -11.89 28.21 -12.64
N ILE A 9 -11.37 28.45 -11.44
CA ILE A 9 -12.14 28.95 -10.29
C ILE A 9 -12.69 30.35 -10.59
N ARG A 10 -11.87 31.25 -11.16
CA ARG A 10 -12.27 32.62 -11.51
C ARG A 10 -13.42 32.65 -12.53
N ARG A 11 -13.55 31.63 -13.38
CA ARG A 11 -14.60 31.54 -14.41
C ARG A 11 -15.88 30.84 -13.92
N GLY A 12 -15.97 30.52 -12.62
CA GLY A 12 -17.16 29.88 -12.05
C GLY A 12 -17.37 28.43 -12.53
N ILE A 13 -16.33 27.78 -13.07
CA ILE A 13 -16.40 26.40 -13.50
C ILE A 13 -16.32 25.51 -12.24
N PRO A 14 -17.34 24.70 -11.93
CA PRO A 14 -17.34 23.87 -10.72
C PRO A 14 -16.21 22.84 -10.81
N LEU A 15 -15.21 22.98 -9.93
CA LEU A 15 -14.16 21.98 -9.74
C LEU A 15 -14.68 20.91 -8.79
N HIS A 16 -15.08 19.76 -9.32
CA HIS A 16 -15.34 18.60 -8.48
C HIS A 16 -14.05 18.13 -7.83
N PRO A 17 -14.06 17.67 -6.56
CA PRO A 17 -12.91 16.99 -5.98
C PRO A 17 -12.52 15.85 -6.91
N ILE A 18 -11.26 15.82 -7.35
CA ILE A 18 -10.75 14.72 -8.15
C ILE A 18 -10.75 13.50 -7.23
N GLN A 19 -11.81 12.70 -7.31
CA GLN A 19 -11.82 11.37 -6.70
C GLN A 19 -10.78 10.54 -7.45
N HIS A 20 -9.61 10.37 -6.86
CA HIS A 20 -8.53 9.64 -7.52
C HIS A 20 -8.95 8.17 -7.70
N ASN A 21 -9.38 7.82 -8.91
CA ASN A 21 -9.70 6.44 -9.27
C ASN A 21 -8.47 5.87 -9.97
N GLN A 22 -7.78 4.96 -9.29
CA GLN A 22 -6.56 4.30 -9.79
C GLN A 22 -6.83 3.35 -10.97
N HIS A 23 -8.08 3.12 -11.38
CA HIS A 23 -8.44 2.37 -12.60
C HIS A 23 -8.54 3.29 -13.83
N ARG A 24 -8.54 4.62 -13.64
CA ARG A 24 -8.62 5.56 -14.76
C ARG A 24 -7.30 5.58 -15.53
N ARG A 25 -7.41 5.24 -16.81
CA ARG A 25 -6.31 5.33 -17.78
C ARG A 25 -5.88 6.78 -17.93
N ALA A 26 -4.58 7.00 -18.13
CA ALA A 26 -4.08 8.32 -18.50
C ALA A 26 -4.55 8.67 -19.92
N GLU A 27 -5.56 9.53 -20.04
CA GLU A 27 -6.16 9.92 -21.32
C GLU A 27 -5.15 10.52 -22.31
N TRP A 28 -4.10 11.17 -21.79
CA TRP A 28 -3.03 11.76 -22.58
C TRP A 28 -1.93 10.77 -23.01
N HIS A 29 -2.01 9.49 -22.60
CA HIS A 29 -0.95 8.51 -22.84
C HIS A 29 -1.33 7.47 -23.89
N ASN A 30 -0.45 7.23 -24.86
CA ASN A 30 -0.63 6.17 -25.84
C ASN A 30 -0.18 4.81 -25.28
N TYR A 31 -1.14 3.95 -24.94
CA TYR A 31 -0.87 2.61 -24.42
C TYR A 31 -0.49 1.56 -25.48
N SER A 32 -0.33 1.95 -26.75
CA SER A 32 0.29 1.13 -27.79
C SER A 32 1.76 1.45 -28.01
N SER A 33 2.29 2.54 -27.43
CA SER A 33 3.68 2.96 -27.64
C SER A 33 4.63 2.38 -26.59
N VAL A 34 5.93 2.53 -26.85
CA VAL A 34 7.01 2.23 -25.92
C VAL A 34 6.75 2.90 -24.57
N GLY A 35 6.98 2.16 -23.49
CA GLY A 35 6.73 2.65 -22.15
C GLY A 35 6.90 1.58 -21.08
N LEU A 36 7.02 2.02 -19.84
CA LEU A 36 7.21 1.15 -18.69
C LEU A 36 6.04 1.33 -17.72
N TYR A 37 5.43 0.21 -17.33
CA TYR A 37 4.15 0.19 -16.61
C TYR A 37 4.24 -0.74 -15.40
N MET A 38 3.78 -0.25 -14.26
CA MET A 38 3.41 -1.09 -13.12
C MET A 38 1.91 -1.36 -13.18
N ILE A 39 1.52 -2.62 -13.28
CA ILE A 39 0.12 -3.06 -13.37
C ILE A 39 -0.25 -3.80 -12.09
N THR A 40 -1.47 -3.59 -11.59
CA THR A 40 -2.04 -4.36 -10.48
C THR A 40 -3.39 -4.95 -10.89
N LEU A 41 -3.52 -6.28 -10.74
CA LEU A 41 -4.71 -7.07 -11.03
C LEU A 41 -5.21 -7.68 -9.73
N CYS A 42 -6.46 -7.41 -9.36
CA CYS A 42 -7.04 -7.86 -8.10
C CYS A 42 -8.06 -8.96 -8.35
N VAL A 43 -8.01 -10.05 -7.58
CA VAL A 43 -9.03 -11.11 -7.61
C VAL A 43 -10.37 -10.50 -7.19
N ASP A 44 -11.44 -10.90 -7.88
CA ASP A 44 -12.77 -10.42 -7.55
C ASP A 44 -13.14 -10.80 -6.11
N GLY A 45 -13.67 -9.83 -5.35
CA GLY A 45 -13.93 -10.00 -3.92
C GLY A 45 -12.69 -10.22 -3.03
N ARG A 46 -11.47 -9.99 -3.55
CA ARG A 46 -10.19 -10.11 -2.80
C ARG A 46 -9.95 -11.49 -2.17
N GLN A 47 -10.43 -12.54 -2.83
CA GLN A 47 -10.23 -13.91 -2.35
C GLN A 47 -8.75 -14.33 -2.49
N PRO A 48 -8.15 -14.98 -1.47
CA PRO A 48 -6.73 -15.35 -1.46
C PRO A 48 -6.45 -16.62 -2.29
N LEU A 49 -6.74 -16.59 -3.59
CA LEU A 49 -6.69 -17.77 -4.47
C LEU A 49 -5.27 -18.17 -4.93
N PHE A 50 -4.31 -17.25 -4.89
CA PHE A 50 -2.96 -17.49 -5.44
C PHE A 50 -1.97 -18.04 -4.41
N GLY A 51 -2.37 -18.18 -3.15
CA GLY A 51 -1.52 -18.68 -2.08
C GLY A 51 -1.75 -17.94 -0.77
N HIS A 52 -0.81 -18.07 0.15
CA HIS A 52 -0.85 -17.42 1.45
C HIS A 52 0.55 -16.91 1.85
N LEU A 53 0.57 -15.96 2.77
CA LEU A 53 1.81 -15.36 3.25
C LEU A 53 2.33 -16.11 4.48
N GLU A 54 3.63 -16.44 4.45
CA GLU A 54 4.40 -17.05 5.53
C GLU A 54 5.66 -16.22 5.83
N GLY A 55 6.32 -16.55 6.95
CA GLY A 55 7.55 -15.88 7.43
C GLY A 55 7.35 -15.03 8.69
N ASP A 56 8.47 -14.62 9.25
CA ASP A 56 8.57 -13.75 10.44
C ASP A 56 8.94 -12.32 10.02
N ILE A 57 8.13 -11.35 10.42
CA ILE A 57 8.35 -9.91 10.18
C ILE A 57 9.65 -9.39 10.81
N ARG A 58 10.27 -10.13 11.73
CA ARG A 58 11.56 -9.82 12.37
C ARG A 58 12.75 -10.52 11.73
N ALA A 59 12.53 -11.44 10.79
CA ALA A 59 13.62 -12.13 10.10
C ALA A 59 14.44 -11.15 9.22
N LYS A 60 15.72 -11.47 9.03
CA LYS A 60 16.60 -10.73 8.11
C LYS A 60 16.10 -10.90 6.67
N ARG A 61 16.26 -9.87 5.84
CA ARG A 61 15.76 -9.82 4.46
C ARG A 61 16.27 -10.94 3.57
N GLU A 62 17.49 -11.40 3.81
CA GLU A 62 18.12 -12.50 3.08
C GLU A 62 17.82 -13.89 3.66
N GLY A 63 17.11 -13.94 4.80
CA GLY A 63 16.76 -15.19 5.48
C GLY A 63 15.58 -15.91 4.83
N ALA A 64 15.57 -17.25 4.95
CA ALA A 64 14.47 -18.08 4.45
C ALA A 64 13.12 -17.75 5.13
N ASP A 65 13.18 -17.34 6.40
CA ASP A 65 11.99 -16.94 7.16
C ASP A 65 11.52 -15.52 6.86
N PHE A 66 12.19 -14.77 5.97
CA PHE A 66 11.70 -13.44 5.59
C PHE A 66 10.32 -13.54 4.94
N PRO A 67 9.39 -12.60 5.19
CA PRO A 67 8.04 -12.66 4.67
C PRO A 67 7.98 -12.90 3.16
N HIS A 68 7.28 -13.96 2.79
CA HIS A 68 7.17 -14.40 1.40
C HIS A 68 5.80 -15.01 1.10
N ILE A 69 5.51 -15.19 -0.18
CA ILE A 69 4.31 -15.87 -0.65
C ILE A 69 4.62 -17.36 -0.84
N VAL A 70 3.77 -18.22 -0.28
CA VAL A 70 3.71 -19.64 -0.63
C VAL A 70 2.59 -19.82 -1.64
N LEU A 71 2.94 -20.12 -2.89
CA LEU A 71 1.98 -20.18 -3.99
C LEU A 71 1.09 -21.43 -3.90
N SER A 72 -0.21 -21.22 -4.13
CA SER A 72 -1.18 -22.27 -4.40
C SER A 72 -0.91 -22.96 -5.75
N SER A 73 -1.66 -24.02 -6.06
CA SER A 73 -1.60 -24.64 -7.40
C SER A 73 -1.88 -23.61 -8.50
N LEU A 74 -2.96 -22.82 -8.35
CA LEU A 74 -3.28 -21.75 -9.27
C LEU A 74 -2.17 -20.70 -9.37
N GLY A 75 -1.61 -20.29 -8.23
CA GLY A 75 -0.50 -19.33 -8.19
C GLY A 75 0.72 -19.82 -8.97
N ARG A 76 1.04 -21.12 -8.89
CA ARG A 76 2.14 -21.74 -9.66
C ARG A 76 1.83 -21.83 -11.14
N THR A 77 0.61 -22.22 -11.52
CA THR A 77 0.17 -22.22 -12.93
C THR A 77 0.24 -20.82 -13.53
N ILE A 78 -0.22 -19.80 -12.80
CA ILE A 78 -0.11 -18.42 -13.27
C ILE A 78 1.35 -18.01 -13.46
N LEU A 79 2.22 -18.33 -12.49
CA LEU A 79 3.63 -18.00 -12.55
C LEU A 79 4.36 -18.68 -13.71
N ASN A 80 4.15 -19.98 -13.88
CA ASN A 80 4.94 -20.83 -14.77
C ASN A 80 4.35 -20.94 -16.17
N GLU A 81 3.05 -20.72 -16.35
CA GLU A 81 2.36 -20.94 -17.62
C GLU A 81 1.70 -19.68 -18.16
N GLU A 82 0.95 -18.92 -17.35
CA GLU A 82 0.21 -17.74 -17.86
C GLU A 82 1.10 -16.51 -18.04
N LEU A 83 2.04 -16.25 -17.13
CA LEU A 83 2.94 -15.08 -17.25
C LEU A 83 3.85 -15.16 -18.48
N PRO A 84 4.50 -16.29 -18.80
CA PRO A 84 5.33 -16.42 -20.00
C PRO A 84 4.56 -16.16 -21.31
N LYS A 85 3.25 -16.45 -21.33
CA LYS A 85 2.39 -16.21 -22.50
C LYS A 85 2.32 -14.74 -22.91
N ILE A 86 2.52 -13.79 -21.97
CA ILE A 86 2.52 -12.35 -22.30
C ILE A 86 3.60 -12.06 -23.34
N HIS A 87 4.84 -12.46 -23.08
CA HIS A 87 5.96 -12.24 -24.00
C HIS A 87 5.84 -13.13 -25.25
N HIS A 88 5.37 -14.36 -25.10
CA HIS A 88 5.16 -15.27 -26.23
C HIS A 88 4.19 -14.70 -27.28
N PHE A 89 3.04 -14.18 -26.86
CA PHE A 89 2.04 -13.60 -27.78
C PHE A 89 2.35 -12.15 -28.17
N TYR A 90 3.07 -11.42 -27.33
CA TYR A 90 3.49 -10.04 -27.59
C TYR A 90 5.00 -9.90 -27.35
N PRO A 91 5.86 -10.32 -28.31
CA PRO A 91 7.31 -10.24 -28.17
C PRO A 91 7.85 -8.82 -27.92
N GLN A 92 7.05 -7.79 -28.23
CA GLN A 92 7.35 -6.39 -27.95
C GLN A 92 7.29 -6.05 -26.45
N ILE A 93 6.76 -6.94 -25.61
CA ILE A 93 6.58 -6.73 -24.17
C ILE A 93 7.53 -7.63 -23.40
N GLU A 94 8.34 -7.03 -22.55
CA GLU A 94 9.18 -7.71 -21.57
C GLU A 94 8.53 -7.64 -20.19
N LEU A 95 8.47 -8.79 -19.51
CA LEU A 95 8.08 -8.87 -18.10
C LEU A 95 9.34 -8.78 -17.22
N TRP A 96 9.57 -7.62 -16.61
CA TRP A 96 10.75 -7.38 -15.80
C TRP A 96 10.64 -7.86 -14.36
N LYS A 97 9.42 -7.86 -13.80
CA LYS A 97 9.15 -8.39 -12.45
C LYS A 97 7.68 -8.76 -12.32
N ALA A 98 7.39 -9.85 -11.64
CA ALA A 98 6.07 -10.19 -11.13
C ALA A 98 6.12 -10.35 -9.61
N ALA A 99 5.09 -9.88 -8.92
CA ALA A 99 4.87 -10.18 -7.51
C ALA A 99 3.43 -10.66 -7.34
N ILE A 100 3.27 -11.97 -7.12
CA ILE A 100 1.99 -12.61 -6.84
C ILE A 100 1.75 -12.51 -5.33
N MET A 101 0.63 -11.93 -4.96
CA MET A 101 0.12 -11.84 -3.59
C MET A 101 -1.11 -12.77 -3.48
N PRO A 102 -1.60 -13.08 -2.27
CA PRO A 102 -2.71 -14.04 -2.11
C PRO A 102 -3.92 -13.74 -3.01
N ASP A 103 -4.30 -12.47 -3.11
CA ASP A 103 -5.53 -11.97 -3.74
C ASP A 103 -5.28 -10.98 -4.90
N HIS A 104 -4.03 -10.74 -5.29
CA HIS A 104 -3.70 -9.81 -6.37
C HIS A 104 -2.33 -10.08 -6.98
N ILE A 105 -2.07 -9.52 -8.17
CA ILE A 105 -0.81 -9.66 -8.89
C ILE A 105 -0.31 -8.28 -9.28
N HIS A 106 0.96 -8.00 -9.00
CA HIS A 106 1.67 -6.85 -9.54
C HIS A 106 2.61 -7.27 -10.66
N LEU A 107 2.57 -6.55 -11.78
CA LEU A 107 3.44 -6.77 -12.94
C LEU A 107 4.22 -5.49 -13.25
N LEU A 108 5.50 -5.63 -13.55
CA LEU A 108 6.33 -4.57 -14.11
C LEU A 108 6.63 -4.94 -15.57
N LEU A 109 5.94 -4.26 -16.49
CA LEU A 109 6.00 -4.52 -17.93
C LEU A 109 6.72 -3.40 -18.65
N TYR A 110 7.67 -3.76 -19.50
CA TYR A 110 8.31 -2.86 -20.45
C TYR A 110 7.81 -3.17 -21.85
N VAL A 111 7.12 -2.21 -22.47
CA VAL A 111 6.80 -2.24 -23.89
C VAL A 111 8.02 -1.70 -24.61
N ALA A 112 8.87 -2.59 -25.13
CA ALA A 112 10.13 -2.27 -25.78
C ALA A 112 9.94 -1.71 -27.20
N GLN A 113 8.85 -2.11 -27.86
CA GLN A 113 8.49 -1.66 -29.21
C GLN A 113 6.98 -1.38 -29.29
N PRO A 114 6.51 -0.52 -30.21
CA PRO A 114 5.10 -0.28 -30.41
C PRO A 114 4.32 -1.59 -30.63
N LEU A 115 3.16 -1.72 -29.99
CA LEU A 115 2.31 -2.90 -30.12
C LEU A 115 1.71 -3.00 -31.53
N PRO A 116 1.33 -4.22 -31.97
CA PRO A 116 0.69 -4.42 -33.26
C PRO A 116 -0.53 -3.53 -33.47
N LYS A 117 -0.80 -3.16 -34.74
CA LYS A 117 -1.89 -2.26 -35.10
C LYS A 117 -3.23 -2.72 -34.49
N GLY A 118 -3.94 -1.80 -33.84
CA GLY A 118 -5.21 -2.08 -33.17
C GLY A 118 -5.08 -2.78 -31.80
N LYS A 119 -3.86 -3.05 -31.33
CA LYS A 119 -3.60 -3.56 -29.98
C LYS A 119 -3.02 -2.47 -29.09
N HIS A 120 -3.38 -2.53 -27.82
CA HIS A 120 -2.86 -1.67 -26.77
C HIS A 120 -2.76 -2.48 -25.47
N LEU A 121 -2.06 -1.96 -24.47
CA LEU A 121 -1.81 -2.66 -23.21
C LEU A 121 -3.07 -3.25 -22.55
N GLY A 122 -4.21 -2.56 -22.61
CA GLY A 122 -5.50 -3.09 -22.14
C GLY A 122 -5.94 -4.41 -22.80
N HIS A 123 -5.71 -4.59 -24.10
CA HIS A 123 -6.01 -5.86 -24.78
C HIS A 123 -5.11 -6.99 -24.30
N VAL A 124 -3.82 -6.70 -24.08
CA VAL A 124 -2.85 -7.66 -23.55
C VAL A 124 -3.29 -8.13 -22.17
N MET A 125 -3.67 -7.19 -21.30
CA MET A 125 -4.15 -7.51 -19.95
C MET A 125 -5.48 -8.26 -19.97
N SER A 126 -6.39 -7.94 -20.88
CA SER A 126 -7.64 -8.70 -21.06
C SER A 126 -7.35 -10.17 -21.42
N SER A 127 -6.46 -10.42 -22.39
CA SER A 127 -6.05 -11.77 -22.77
C SER A 127 -5.40 -12.54 -21.61
N PHE A 128 -4.50 -11.88 -20.85
CA PHE A 128 -3.87 -12.48 -19.67
C PHE A 128 -4.87 -12.82 -18.57
N LYS A 129 -5.80 -11.90 -18.24
CA LYS A 129 -6.89 -12.16 -17.27
C LYS A 129 -7.75 -13.34 -17.70
N GLY A 130 -8.05 -13.45 -19.00
CA GLY A 130 -8.80 -14.58 -19.56
C GLY A 130 -8.06 -15.91 -19.44
N GLY A 131 -6.74 -15.92 -19.66
CA GLY A 131 -5.88 -17.09 -19.44
C GLY A 131 -5.92 -17.61 -18.00
N CYS A 132 -5.70 -16.71 -17.04
CA CYS A 132 -5.77 -17.04 -15.62
C CYS A 132 -7.17 -17.53 -15.21
N SER A 133 -8.24 -16.92 -15.74
CA SER A 133 -9.62 -17.34 -15.44
C SER A 133 -9.89 -18.77 -15.93
N ARG A 134 -9.38 -19.14 -17.12
CA ARG A 134 -9.49 -20.52 -17.64
C ARG A 134 -8.72 -21.52 -16.77
N ALA A 135 -7.51 -21.17 -16.34
CA ALA A 135 -6.73 -22.01 -15.42
C ALA A 135 -7.50 -22.25 -14.11
N TRP A 136 -8.09 -21.19 -13.55
CA TRP A 136 -8.90 -21.29 -12.34
C TRP A 136 -10.16 -22.16 -12.51
N TRP A 137 -10.88 -22.03 -13.62
CA TRP A 137 -12.04 -22.89 -13.91
C TRP A 137 -11.63 -24.35 -14.08
N ALA A 138 -10.48 -24.62 -14.70
CA ALA A 138 -9.96 -25.96 -14.87
C ALA A 138 -9.68 -26.63 -13.53
N GLU A 139 -9.07 -25.92 -12.57
CA GLU A 139 -8.85 -26.42 -11.21
C GLU A 139 -10.16 -26.68 -10.47
N LYS A 140 -11.13 -25.75 -10.54
CA LYS A 140 -12.47 -25.95 -9.94
C LYS A 140 -13.15 -27.20 -10.46
N THR A 141 -13.05 -27.46 -11.77
CA THR A 141 -13.62 -28.63 -12.45
C THR A 141 -12.90 -29.93 -12.08
N ALA A 142 -11.58 -29.88 -11.90
CA ALA A 142 -10.80 -31.03 -11.44
C ALA A 142 -11.14 -31.38 -9.98
N GLY A 143 -11.25 -30.38 -9.10
CA GLY A 143 -11.62 -30.56 -7.69
C GLY A 143 -13.01 -31.17 -7.49
N THR A 144 -13.99 -30.75 -8.28
CA THR A 144 -15.35 -31.35 -8.23
C THR A 144 -15.35 -32.81 -8.70
N ARG A 145 -14.55 -33.16 -9.72
CA ARG A 145 -14.43 -34.56 -10.19
C ARG A 145 -13.77 -35.47 -9.16
N THR A 146 -12.73 -34.99 -8.46
CA THR A 146 -12.09 -35.75 -7.38
C THR A 146 -13.03 -35.95 -6.18
N ALA A 147 -13.79 -34.91 -5.80
CA ALA A 147 -14.78 -35.00 -4.72
C ALA A 147 -15.94 -35.96 -5.06
N ALA A 148 -16.44 -35.93 -6.29
CA ALA A 148 -17.47 -36.85 -6.77
C ALA A 148 -16.97 -38.30 -6.86
N GLY A 149 -15.74 -38.53 -7.32
CA GLY A 149 -15.13 -39.87 -7.34
C GLY A 149 -14.90 -40.47 -5.95
N ALA A 150 -14.56 -39.64 -4.96
CA ALA A 150 -14.41 -40.07 -3.57
C ALA A 150 -15.76 -40.39 -2.90
N ALA A 151 -16.85 -39.71 -3.29
CA ALA A 151 -18.20 -40.01 -2.82
C ALA A 151 -18.76 -41.31 -3.41
N VAL A 152 -18.56 -41.56 -4.71
CA VAL A 152 -18.98 -42.81 -5.38
C VAL A 152 -18.23 -44.04 -4.83
N SER A 153 -17.03 -43.85 -4.31
CA SER A 153 -16.23 -44.94 -3.68
C SER A 153 -16.73 -45.34 -2.29
N ARG A 154 -17.65 -44.58 -1.66
CA ARG A 154 -18.22 -44.89 -0.33
C ARG A 154 -19.59 -45.56 -0.37
N GLU A 155 -20.23 -45.66 -1.54
CA GLU A 155 -21.56 -46.28 -1.71
C GLU A 155 -21.55 -47.65 -2.40
N GLY A 156 -20.38 -48.31 -2.47
CA GLY A 156 -20.26 -49.65 -3.02
C GLY A 156 -19.34 -50.54 -2.20
N THR A 157 -19.79 -51.03 -1.03
CA THR A 157 -19.40 -52.34 -0.47
C THR A 157 -20.30 -52.70 0.71
N ALA A 158 -21.41 -53.37 0.40
CA ALA A 158 -22.09 -54.26 1.33
C ALA A 158 -22.83 -55.35 0.53
N ALA A 159 -22.12 -56.42 0.19
CA ALA A 159 -22.70 -57.74 -0.05
C ALA A 159 -21.61 -58.80 0.13
N ASP A 160 -21.90 -59.73 1.03
CA ASP A 160 -21.11 -60.87 1.49
C ASP A 160 -20.65 -61.82 0.37
N ALA A 161 -19.49 -62.47 0.56
CA ALA A 161 -19.42 -63.90 0.93
C ALA A 161 -18.02 -64.49 0.70
N ALA A 162 -17.65 -65.36 1.63
CA ALA A 162 -16.43 -66.17 1.66
C ALA A 162 -16.30 -67.14 0.47
N GLY A 163 -15.06 -67.47 0.08
CA GLY A 163 -14.78 -68.57 -0.83
C GLY A 163 -13.32 -68.65 -1.29
N THR A 164 -12.59 -69.61 -0.72
CA THR A 164 -11.22 -70.04 -1.02
C THR A 164 -10.98 -70.50 -2.47
N GLY A 165 -9.75 -70.33 -3.00
CA GLY A 165 -9.21 -71.24 -4.03
C GLY A 165 -8.25 -70.65 -5.09
N ALA A 166 -6.96 -70.95 -4.92
CA ALA A 166 -5.94 -71.34 -5.93
C ALA A 166 -5.77 -70.63 -7.29
N ALA A 167 -4.55 -70.10 -7.47
CA ALA A 167 -3.56 -70.30 -8.55
C ALA A 167 -3.97 -70.37 -10.04
N GLY A 168 -3.23 -69.57 -10.85
CA GLY A 168 -2.67 -70.03 -12.14
C GLY A 168 -2.98 -69.16 -13.36
N GLY A 169 -1.95 -68.89 -14.17
CA GLY A 169 -2.11 -68.77 -15.63
C GLY A 169 -1.72 -67.43 -16.26
N ALA A 170 -0.63 -67.46 -17.03
CA ALA A 170 -0.13 -66.42 -17.92
C ALA A 170 -0.86 -66.41 -19.29
N GLY A 171 -0.63 -65.35 -20.08
CA GLY A 171 -0.84 -65.28 -21.54
C GLY A 171 -1.53 -63.99 -21.98
N THR A 172 -0.86 -62.99 -22.58
CA THR A 172 -0.38 -62.84 -23.98
C THR A 172 -1.45 -62.84 -25.07
N GLY A 173 -1.39 -61.84 -25.96
CA GLY A 173 -2.04 -61.81 -27.29
C GLY A 173 -3.01 -60.63 -27.44
N ALA A 174 -2.62 -59.47 -28.00
CA ALA A 174 -2.31 -59.17 -29.40
C ALA A 174 -3.52 -59.23 -30.36
N ALA A 175 -3.89 -58.02 -30.82
CA ALA A 175 -4.13 -57.60 -32.20
C ALA A 175 -5.26 -58.22 -33.07
N GLY A 176 -5.92 -57.29 -33.78
CA GLY A 176 -6.61 -57.50 -35.05
C GLY A 176 -8.14 -57.42 -34.92
N ALA A 177 -8.90 -56.92 -35.88
CA ALA A 177 -8.61 -56.21 -37.12
C ALA A 177 -9.95 -55.63 -37.61
N ALA A 178 -9.85 -54.78 -38.63
CA ALA A 178 -10.91 -54.11 -39.37
C ALA A 178 -12.15 -54.93 -39.72
N GLY A 179 -13.28 -54.23 -39.87
CA GLY A 179 -14.51 -54.75 -40.49
C GLY A 179 -15.48 -53.62 -40.84
N THR A 180 -15.45 -53.22 -42.11
CA THR A 180 -16.36 -52.29 -42.79
C THR A 180 -17.80 -52.79 -42.83
N GLY A 181 -18.78 -51.88 -42.77
CA GLY A 181 -20.17 -52.19 -43.11
C GLY A 181 -21.10 -51.00 -42.92
N ALA A 182 -21.48 -50.36 -44.02
CA ALA A 182 -22.57 -49.40 -44.08
C ALA A 182 -23.92 -50.16 -44.09
N ALA A 183 -24.86 -49.71 -43.27
CA ALA A 183 -26.28 -50.00 -43.45
C ALA A 183 -27.11 -48.89 -42.76
N GLU A 184 -27.86 -48.15 -43.58
CA GLU A 184 -28.96 -47.29 -43.14
C GLU A 184 -30.08 -48.15 -42.55
N GLY A 185 -30.63 -47.71 -41.42
CA GLY A 185 -31.77 -48.34 -40.77
C GLY A 185 -32.41 -47.35 -39.82
N ALA A 186 -33.49 -46.72 -40.27
CA ALA A 186 -34.39 -45.93 -39.43
C ALA A 186 -34.99 -46.82 -38.33
N GLY A 187 -34.79 -46.43 -37.08
CA GLY A 187 -35.30 -47.13 -35.90
C GLY A 187 -35.49 -46.16 -34.76
N THR A 188 -36.72 -45.73 -34.56
CA THR A 188 -37.21 -45.02 -33.38
C THR A 188 -37.05 -45.92 -32.15
N GLY A 189 -36.18 -45.55 -31.21
CA GLY A 189 -35.98 -46.29 -29.97
C GLY A 189 -35.33 -45.40 -28.92
N ALA A 190 -36.00 -45.23 -27.80
CA ALA A 190 -35.66 -44.33 -26.71
C ALA A 190 -34.22 -44.50 -26.22
N ALA A 191 -33.39 -43.47 -26.44
CA ALA A 191 -32.10 -43.34 -25.77
C ALA A 191 -32.36 -42.96 -24.31
N GLY A 192 -32.03 -43.89 -23.41
CA GLY A 192 -31.95 -43.63 -21.98
C GLY A 192 -31.05 -42.42 -21.72
N MET A 193 -31.67 -41.39 -21.15
CA MET A 193 -31.03 -40.19 -20.65
C MET A 193 -30.03 -40.58 -19.55
N VAL A 194 -28.75 -40.70 -19.89
CA VAL A 194 -27.67 -40.57 -18.90
C VAL A 194 -27.72 -39.12 -18.39
N PRO A 195 -27.87 -38.86 -17.08
CA PRO A 195 -27.92 -37.49 -16.61
C PRO A 195 -26.55 -36.86 -16.77
N ALA A 196 -26.40 -36.04 -17.81
CA ALA A 196 -25.32 -35.08 -17.97
C ALA A 196 -25.50 -33.97 -16.92
N ALA A 197 -25.24 -34.29 -15.65
CA ALA A 197 -25.14 -33.33 -14.56
C ALA A 197 -23.69 -33.23 -14.09
N LEU A 198 -22.76 -32.97 -15.02
CA LEU A 198 -21.59 -32.18 -14.65
C LEU A 198 -22.13 -30.78 -14.40
N ALA A 199 -22.27 -30.41 -13.12
CA ALA A 199 -22.67 -29.07 -12.71
C ALA A 199 -21.92 -28.04 -13.56
N ALA A 200 -22.66 -27.22 -14.30
CA ALA A 200 -22.09 -26.17 -15.13
C ALA A 200 -21.20 -25.31 -14.23
N VAL A 201 -19.88 -25.37 -14.45
CA VAL A 201 -18.95 -24.58 -13.65
C VAL A 201 -19.26 -23.11 -13.93
N ASP A 202 -19.61 -22.38 -12.89
CA ASP A 202 -19.82 -20.95 -12.96
C ASP A 202 -18.56 -20.28 -13.52
N LYS A 203 -18.67 -19.75 -14.75
CA LYS A 203 -17.58 -19.11 -15.51
C LYS A 203 -17.45 -17.64 -15.15
N ALA A 204 -17.60 -17.32 -13.87
CA ALA A 204 -17.35 -15.99 -13.35
C ALA A 204 -15.90 -15.55 -13.63
N PRO A 205 -15.65 -14.26 -13.90
CA PRO A 205 -14.30 -13.74 -14.07
C PRO A 205 -13.49 -13.90 -12.78
N LEU A 206 -12.20 -14.24 -12.90
CA LEU A 206 -11.32 -14.38 -11.73
C LEU A 206 -10.97 -13.03 -11.08
N PHE A 207 -10.91 -11.96 -11.87
CA PHE A 207 -10.41 -10.65 -11.44
C PHE A 207 -11.51 -9.60 -11.48
N GLU A 208 -11.39 -8.57 -10.63
CA GLU A 208 -12.19 -7.35 -10.65
C GLU A 208 -12.22 -6.71 -12.06
N GLU A 209 -13.26 -5.92 -12.36
CA GLU A 209 -13.33 -5.20 -13.63
C GLU A 209 -12.18 -4.18 -13.77
N GLY A 210 -11.57 -4.12 -14.96
CA GLY A 210 -10.42 -3.26 -15.23
C GLY A 210 -9.12 -3.75 -14.56
N PHE A 211 -8.18 -2.82 -14.38
CA PHE A 211 -6.92 -3.01 -13.65
C PHE A 211 -6.30 -1.65 -13.32
N HIS A 212 -5.42 -1.62 -12.33
CA HIS A 212 -4.65 -0.42 -12.04
C HIS A 212 -3.37 -0.39 -12.87
N ASP A 213 -3.05 0.76 -13.46
CA ASP A 213 -1.75 0.97 -14.08
C ASP A 213 -1.09 2.26 -13.62
N ARG A 214 0.24 2.22 -13.54
CA ARG A 214 1.08 3.36 -13.24
C ARG A 214 2.21 3.44 -14.25
N ILE A 215 2.28 4.54 -14.97
CA ILE A 215 3.32 4.82 -15.97
C ILE A 215 4.58 5.29 -15.24
N ILE A 216 5.72 4.66 -15.53
CA ILE A 216 7.01 4.97 -14.93
C ILE A 216 7.74 5.97 -15.83
N LYS A 217 7.96 7.19 -15.33
CA LYS A 217 8.44 8.33 -16.13
C LYS A 217 9.79 8.90 -15.74
N ARG A 218 10.24 8.69 -14.49
CA ARG A 218 11.38 9.41 -13.91
C ARG A 218 12.48 8.44 -13.43
N PRO A 219 13.76 8.83 -13.52
CA PRO A 219 14.86 8.08 -12.89
C PRO A 219 14.60 7.83 -11.40
N GLY A 220 14.95 6.65 -10.89
CA GLY A 220 14.72 6.23 -9.49
C GLY A 220 13.30 5.71 -9.20
N MET A 221 12.31 6.01 -10.03
CA MET A 221 10.95 5.48 -9.86
C MET A 221 10.90 3.97 -10.11
N LEU A 222 11.69 3.47 -11.05
CA LEU A 222 11.81 2.05 -11.37
C LEU A 222 12.34 1.25 -10.17
N GLU A 223 13.45 1.68 -9.59
CA GLU A 223 14.11 1.05 -8.45
C GLU A 223 13.19 1.05 -7.23
N ASN A 224 12.47 2.16 -7.01
CA ASN A 224 11.48 2.26 -5.95
C ASN A 224 10.30 1.30 -6.15
N ILE A 225 9.82 1.12 -7.38
CA ILE A 225 8.73 0.18 -7.68
C ILE A 225 9.20 -1.27 -7.54
N LYS A 226 10.42 -1.60 -8.01
CA LYS A 226 11.00 -2.93 -7.83
C LYS A 226 11.11 -3.28 -6.34
N ARG A 227 11.62 -2.35 -5.52
CA ARG A 227 11.68 -2.49 -4.06
C ARG A 227 10.28 -2.64 -3.45
N TYR A 228 9.36 -1.74 -3.79
CA TYR A 228 7.96 -1.82 -3.36
C TYR A 228 7.35 -3.20 -3.61
N MET A 229 7.51 -3.75 -4.81
CA MET A 229 6.98 -5.06 -5.18
C MET A 229 7.58 -6.20 -4.35
N SER A 230 8.89 -6.16 -4.09
CA SER A 230 9.55 -7.15 -3.22
C SER A 230 9.07 -7.07 -1.77
N ASP A 231 8.62 -5.91 -1.32
CA ASP A 231 8.27 -5.66 0.09
C ASP A 231 6.78 -5.82 0.37
N ASN A 232 5.99 -6.14 -0.66
CA ASN A 232 4.56 -6.38 -0.52
C ASN A 232 4.22 -7.51 0.48
N PRO A 233 4.89 -8.68 0.45
CA PRO A 233 4.66 -9.74 1.45
C PRO A 233 4.87 -9.27 2.88
N LEU A 234 6.02 -8.64 3.16
CA LEU A 234 6.35 -8.06 4.47
C LEU A 234 5.27 -7.06 4.91
N ARG A 235 4.95 -6.07 4.06
CA ARG A 235 3.92 -5.05 4.39
C ARG A 235 2.53 -5.62 4.58
N ALA A 236 2.19 -6.72 3.92
CA ALA A 236 0.92 -7.39 4.11
C ALA A 236 0.89 -8.18 5.44
N LEU A 237 1.96 -8.92 5.77
CA LEU A 237 2.08 -9.59 7.07
C LEU A 237 2.09 -8.61 8.24
N MET A 238 2.80 -7.49 8.12
CA MET A 238 2.81 -6.45 9.15
C MET A 238 1.42 -5.89 9.40
N ARG A 239 0.64 -5.61 8.34
CA ARG A 239 -0.75 -5.17 8.48
C ARG A 239 -1.64 -6.20 9.17
N ARG A 240 -1.37 -7.50 8.97
CA ARG A 240 -2.12 -8.60 9.58
C ARG A 240 -1.72 -8.85 11.04
N GLN A 241 -0.43 -8.83 11.35
CA GLN A 241 0.12 -9.20 12.65
C GLN A 241 0.20 -8.01 13.62
N LEU A 242 0.33 -6.78 13.10
CA LEU A 242 0.44 -5.55 13.89
C LEU A 242 -0.62 -4.51 13.49
N PRO A 243 -1.92 -4.87 13.44
CA PRO A 243 -2.98 -3.97 12.98
C PRO A 243 -3.06 -2.70 13.84
N SER A 244 -2.93 -2.83 15.16
CA SER A 244 -2.95 -1.70 16.11
C SER A 244 -1.83 -0.67 15.88
N LEU A 245 -0.69 -1.11 15.35
CA LEU A 245 0.46 -0.25 15.02
C LEU A 245 0.30 0.42 13.65
N MET A 246 -0.59 -0.13 12.80
CA MET A 246 -0.82 0.26 11.41
C MET A 246 -2.14 1.01 11.19
N GLU A 247 -3.07 1.00 12.16
CA GLU A 247 -4.47 1.38 11.92
C GLU A 247 -4.84 2.82 12.20
N ARG A 248 -4.15 3.58 13.07
CA ARG A 248 -4.74 4.82 13.56
C ARG A 248 -3.79 6.02 13.47
N ARG A 249 -4.16 6.97 12.61
CA ARG A 249 -3.87 8.40 12.82
C ARG A 249 -4.57 8.75 14.12
N LEU A 250 -3.83 8.82 15.21
CA LEU A 250 -4.40 9.27 16.47
C LEU A 250 -4.27 10.78 16.56
N HIS A 251 -5.38 11.44 16.90
CA HIS A 251 -5.32 12.77 17.46
C HIS A 251 -4.94 12.62 18.92
N LEU A 252 -3.73 13.03 19.28
CA LEU A 252 -3.24 12.95 20.65
C LEU A 252 -2.73 14.30 21.14
N ARG A 253 -2.93 14.55 22.43
CA ARG A 253 -2.35 15.69 23.14
C ARG A 253 -1.14 15.23 23.93
N VAL A 254 0.01 15.84 23.65
CA VAL A 254 1.28 15.65 24.36
C VAL A 254 1.69 17.02 24.89
N GLY A 255 1.82 17.13 26.20
CA GLY A 255 2.03 18.42 26.86
C GLY A 255 0.93 19.41 26.50
N SER A 256 1.33 20.54 25.93
CA SER A 256 0.46 21.66 25.53
C SER A 256 0.02 21.62 24.06
N HIS A 257 0.44 20.60 23.30
CA HIS A 257 0.26 20.52 21.86
C HIS A 257 -0.51 19.27 21.42
N ASP A 258 -1.27 19.44 20.36
CA ASP A 258 -1.98 18.35 19.70
C ASP A 258 -1.17 17.88 18.49
N TYR A 259 -1.15 16.56 18.28
CA TYR A 259 -0.43 15.90 17.19
C TYR A 259 -1.32 14.88 16.51
N ALA A 260 -1.13 14.75 15.20
CA ALA A 260 -1.43 13.53 14.48
C ALA A 260 -0.23 12.59 14.65
N ALA A 261 -0.49 11.33 14.97
CA ALA A 261 0.56 10.35 15.21
C ALA A 261 0.43 9.13 14.32
N PHE A 262 1.59 8.54 13.97
CA PHE A 262 1.67 7.28 13.24
C PHE A 262 2.87 6.45 13.74
N GLY A 263 2.64 5.21 14.17
CA GLY A 263 3.69 4.29 14.63
C GLY A 263 3.66 4.00 16.13
N ALA A 264 4.84 3.86 16.72
CA ALA A 264 5.04 3.29 18.05
C ALA A 264 4.74 4.26 19.21
N LEU A 265 3.46 4.45 19.55
CA LEU A 265 3.01 5.40 20.58
C LEU A 265 3.66 5.19 21.96
N PHE A 266 4.03 3.95 22.29
CA PHE A 266 4.66 3.63 23.58
C PHE A 266 6.02 4.33 23.77
N LEU A 267 6.65 4.82 22.70
CA LEU A 267 7.89 5.60 22.78
C LEU A 267 7.68 6.92 23.56
N LEU A 268 6.47 7.48 23.54
CA LEU A 268 6.11 8.64 24.36
C LEU A 268 6.18 8.32 25.86
N LYS A 269 5.95 7.06 26.26
CA LYS A 269 5.94 6.64 27.67
C LYS A 269 7.33 6.31 28.23
N ARG A 270 8.38 6.21 27.41
CA ARG A 270 9.74 5.96 27.91
C ARG A 270 10.23 7.13 28.76
N ALA A 271 10.87 6.87 29.89
CA ALA A 271 11.35 7.95 30.76
C ALA A 271 12.49 8.75 30.11
N GLU A 272 13.42 8.04 29.47
CA GLU A 272 14.63 8.64 28.89
C GLU A 272 14.43 8.99 27.42
N LYS A 273 14.58 10.27 27.11
CA LYS A 273 14.50 10.84 25.75
C LYS A 273 15.63 11.84 25.59
N GLU A 274 16.30 11.80 24.45
CA GLU A 274 17.35 12.76 24.09
C GLU A 274 16.98 13.48 22.80
N GLN A 275 17.11 14.80 22.80
CA GLN A 275 16.89 15.59 21.59
C GLN A 275 18.12 15.55 20.68
N VAL A 276 17.92 15.20 19.41
CA VAL A 276 18.94 15.35 18.38
C VAL A 276 18.73 16.68 17.66
N PHE A 277 19.62 17.64 17.93
CA PHE A 277 19.57 18.99 17.36
C PHE A 277 20.96 19.46 16.94
N TYR A 278 21.11 19.81 15.66
CA TYR A 278 22.35 20.34 15.12
C TYR A 278 22.09 21.56 14.23
N HIS A 279 22.90 22.60 14.38
CA HIS A 279 22.90 23.69 13.41
C HIS A 279 23.53 23.22 12.08
N ARG A 280 23.19 23.90 10.97
CA ARG A 280 23.78 23.59 9.65
C ARG A 280 25.31 23.74 9.61
N LYS A 281 25.83 24.70 10.38
CA LYS A 281 27.26 24.96 10.53
C LYS A 281 27.59 25.09 12.00
N ASP A 282 28.76 24.60 12.38
CA ASP A 282 29.29 24.82 13.72
C ASP A 282 29.62 26.31 13.90
N LYS A 283 29.15 26.90 15.00
CA LYS A 283 29.26 28.34 15.23
C LYS A 283 30.70 28.79 15.47
N LYS A 284 31.58 27.90 15.95
CA LYS A 284 32.97 28.23 16.30
C LYS A 284 33.88 28.13 15.09
N THR A 285 33.70 27.09 14.29
CA THR A 285 34.57 26.74 13.16
C THR A 285 34.02 27.21 11.81
N GLY A 286 32.72 27.48 11.71
CA GLY A 286 32.05 27.84 10.46
C GLY A 286 31.89 26.67 9.47
N MET A 287 32.44 25.50 9.80
CA MET A 287 32.37 24.29 8.99
C MET A 287 30.99 23.63 9.06
N PRO A 288 30.59 22.86 8.03
CA PRO A 288 29.42 21.98 8.14
C PRO A 288 29.55 21.07 9.37
N THR A 289 28.54 21.07 10.23
CA THR A 289 28.58 20.42 11.54
C THR A 289 28.94 18.94 11.42
N GLU A 290 28.42 18.26 10.40
CA GLU A 290 28.63 16.83 10.18
C GLU A 290 30.08 16.43 9.88
N LEU A 291 30.96 17.40 9.61
CA LEU A 291 32.38 17.17 9.34
C LEU A 291 33.27 17.37 10.59
N THR A 292 32.71 17.96 11.65
CA THR A 292 33.47 18.29 12.87
C THR A 292 33.70 17.05 13.73
N GLU A 293 34.84 17.00 14.42
CA GLU A 293 35.15 15.88 15.34
C GLU A 293 34.14 15.82 16.49
N LYS A 294 33.79 16.99 17.04
CA LYS A 294 32.76 17.14 18.08
C LYS A 294 31.42 16.49 17.69
N TYR A 295 31.01 16.61 16.42
CA TYR A 295 29.81 15.96 15.94
C TYR A 295 29.94 14.44 15.92
N ARG A 296 31.10 13.89 15.54
CA ARG A 296 31.31 12.44 15.51
C ARG A 296 31.22 11.84 16.90
N GLU A 297 31.91 12.45 17.87
CA GLU A 297 31.87 12.02 19.27
C GLU A 297 30.44 12.06 19.81
N LYS A 298 29.73 13.19 19.64
CA LYS A 298 28.35 13.33 20.14
C LYS A 298 27.39 12.39 19.42
N ARG A 299 27.52 12.20 18.10
CA ARG A 299 26.69 11.24 17.35
C ARG A 299 26.86 9.81 17.88
N GLU A 300 28.08 9.36 18.13
CA GLU A 300 28.33 8.00 18.64
C GLU A 300 27.79 7.83 20.06
N GLU A 301 27.91 8.85 20.93
CA GLU A 301 27.28 8.85 22.25
C GLU A 301 25.75 8.70 22.15
N GLN A 302 25.09 9.52 21.32
CA GLN A 302 23.64 9.47 21.11
C GLN A 302 23.16 8.11 20.58
N LEU A 303 23.93 7.51 19.66
CA LEU A 303 23.60 6.17 19.14
C LEU A 303 23.84 5.07 20.18
N ALA A 304 24.88 5.19 21.02
CA ALA A 304 25.12 4.26 22.11
C ALA A 304 24.01 4.30 23.17
N GLU A 305 23.60 5.49 23.59
CA GLU A 305 22.46 5.66 24.51
C GLU A 305 21.15 5.11 23.92
N ALA A 306 20.92 5.34 22.63
CA ALA A 306 19.76 4.80 21.95
C ALA A 306 19.76 3.26 21.87
N ARG A 307 20.94 2.62 21.81
CA ARG A 307 21.09 1.15 21.91
C ARG A 307 20.72 0.62 23.30
N GLU A 308 20.98 1.40 24.35
CA GLU A 308 20.54 1.10 25.73
C GLU A 308 19.05 1.41 25.97
N GLY A 309 18.40 2.09 25.02
CA GLY A 309 16.94 2.27 25.00
C GLY A 309 16.46 3.71 25.19
N VAL A 310 17.37 4.69 25.22
CA VAL A 310 17.01 6.11 25.16
C VAL A 310 16.29 6.41 23.83
N VAL A 311 15.24 7.23 23.88
CA VAL A 311 14.49 7.61 22.66
C VAL A 311 15.05 8.87 22.05
N LEU A 312 15.54 8.79 20.81
CA LEU A 312 16.01 9.96 20.08
C LEU A 312 14.83 10.75 19.49
N VAL A 313 14.77 12.05 19.76
CA VAL A 313 13.67 12.93 19.31
C VAL A 313 14.22 14.01 18.39
N SER A 314 13.70 14.11 17.16
CA SER A 314 14.20 15.12 16.20
C SER A 314 13.27 15.41 15.04
N PRO A 315 13.23 16.65 14.54
CA PRO A 315 12.61 16.96 13.27
C PRO A 315 13.48 16.66 12.04
N ALA A 316 14.73 16.23 12.23
CA ALA A 316 15.65 15.87 11.15
C ALA A 316 15.79 16.96 10.08
N ILE A 317 16.00 18.21 10.50
CA ILE A 317 16.03 19.37 9.60
C ILE A 317 17.43 19.53 9.00
N SER A 318 18.46 19.59 9.85
CA SER A 318 19.84 19.71 9.40
C SER A 318 20.40 18.39 8.87
N LYS A 319 21.51 18.46 8.12
CA LYS A 319 22.19 17.27 7.61
C LYS A 319 22.73 16.39 8.75
N GLY A 320 23.22 17.00 9.83
CA GLY A 320 23.66 16.28 11.03
C GLY A 320 22.51 15.50 11.68
N GLU A 321 21.35 16.14 11.91
CA GLU A 321 20.20 15.45 12.50
C GLU A 321 19.72 14.28 11.61
N LYS A 322 19.63 14.48 10.29
CA LYS A 322 19.22 13.43 9.35
C LYS A 322 20.14 12.21 9.43
N LEU A 323 21.46 12.42 9.48
CA LEU A 323 22.42 11.32 9.56
C LEU A 323 22.24 10.49 10.84
N VAL A 324 22.03 11.14 12.00
CA VAL A 324 21.77 10.44 13.26
C VAL A 324 20.46 9.66 13.20
N ILE A 325 19.37 10.31 12.77
CA ILE A 325 18.03 9.70 12.70
C ILE A 325 17.98 8.57 11.69
N ASP A 326 18.58 8.73 10.51
CA ASP A 326 18.61 7.69 9.48
C ASP A 326 19.44 6.48 9.95
N THR A 327 20.55 6.71 10.67
CA THR A 327 21.35 5.63 11.29
C THR A 327 20.53 4.90 12.34
N ALA A 328 19.88 5.63 13.25
CA ALA A 328 19.05 5.05 14.31
C ALA A 328 17.90 4.21 13.73
N ILE A 329 17.25 4.69 12.67
CA ILE A 329 16.19 3.95 11.96
C ILE A 329 16.73 2.68 11.30
N ASP A 330 17.93 2.74 10.69
CA ASP A 330 18.58 1.58 10.07
C ASP A 330 18.94 0.51 11.10
N GLU A 331 19.45 0.92 12.26
CA GLU A 331 19.79 0.03 13.39
C GLU A 331 18.55 -0.43 14.17
N GLY A 332 17.36 0.14 13.91
CA GLY A 332 16.12 -0.21 14.62
C GLY A 332 16.03 0.36 16.04
N LEU A 333 16.74 1.46 16.30
CA LEU A 333 16.77 2.15 17.59
C LEU A 333 15.51 3.00 17.81
N PRO A 334 15.15 3.30 19.07
CA PRO A 334 13.94 4.06 19.40
C PRO A 334 14.02 5.53 18.95
N VAL A 335 13.09 5.96 18.10
CA VAL A 335 13.06 7.29 17.50
C VAL A 335 11.65 7.89 17.53
N ILE A 336 11.55 9.18 17.89
CA ILE A 336 10.39 10.03 17.63
C ILE A 336 10.77 11.08 16.58
N HIS A 337 10.16 10.99 15.40
CA HIS A 337 10.37 11.93 14.32
C HIS A 337 9.24 12.96 14.23
N LEU A 338 9.58 14.24 14.28
CA LEU A 338 8.63 15.32 14.05
C LEU A 338 8.68 15.79 12.59
N GLN A 339 7.54 15.93 11.95
CA GLN A 339 7.45 16.46 10.58
C GLN A 339 6.46 17.61 10.49
N LYS A 340 6.65 18.46 9.48
CA LYS A 340 5.73 19.57 9.17
C LYS A 340 4.52 19.09 8.37
N GLU A 341 4.69 18.03 7.58
CA GLU A 341 3.65 17.50 6.71
C GLU A 341 2.55 16.83 7.52
N ALA A 342 1.30 17.23 7.29
CA ALA A 342 0.16 16.66 7.99
C ALA A 342 0.01 15.16 7.70
N ILE A 343 -0.26 14.39 8.76
CA ILE A 343 -0.64 12.98 8.67
C ILE A 343 -2.14 12.91 8.42
N GLY A 344 -2.55 12.92 7.15
CA GLY A 344 -3.94 12.81 6.71
C GLY A 344 -4.42 11.35 6.57
N ARG A 345 -5.72 11.16 6.27
CA ARG A 345 -6.38 9.84 6.17
C ARG A 345 -5.69 8.85 5.21
N TYR A 346 -5.09 9.35 4.13
CA TYR A 346 -4.40 8.54 3.13
C TYR A 346 -2.88 8.66 3.19
N TRP A 347 -2.36 9.41 4.17
CA TRP A 347 -0.93 9.59 4.33
C TRP A 347 -0.29 8.29 4.83
N LYS A 348 0.86 7.94 4.26
CA LYS A 348 1.70 6.83 4.69
C LYS A 348 3.16 7.24 4.56
N PRO A 349 4.02 6.86 5.53
CA PRO A 349 5.43 7.14 5.42
C PRO A 349 6.07 6.31 4.30
N GLU A 350 7.29 6.70 3.91
CA GLU A 350 8.13 5.89 3.05
C GLU A 350 8.46 4.55 3.69
N LEU A 351 8.75 3.55 2.85
CA LEU A 351 8.93 2.16 3.25
C LEU A 351 9.89 1.95 4.43
N LYS A 352 11.08 2.57 4.42
CA LYS A 352 12.07 2.47 5.51
C LYS A 352 11.47 2.90 6.85
N ARG A 353 10.79 4.05 6.87
CA ARG A 353 10.10 4.57 8.06
C ARG A 353 8.89 3.74 8.44
N PHE A 354 8.13 3.26 7.46
CA PHE A 354 7.02 2.34 7.68
C PHE A 354 7.47 1.06 8.39
N GLU A 355 8.58 0.46 7.94
CA GLU A 355 9.20 -0.71 8.56
C GLU A 355 9.68 -0.41 9.99
N ALA A 356 10.33 0.74 10.21
CA ALA A 356 10.74 1.15 11.54
C ALA A 356 9.56 1.39 12.50
N CYS A 357 8.47 2.00 12.02
CA CYS A 357 7.24 2.16 12.79
C CYS A 357 6.74 0.79 13.22
N ALA A 358 6.55 -0.13 12.25
CA ALA A 358 6.05 -1.47 12.51
C ALA A 358 6.92 -2.30 13.47
N ARG A 359 8.25 -2.16 13.41
CA ARG A 359 9.15 -2.82 14.37
C ARG A 359 9.04 -2.28 15.80
N GLY A 360 8.28 -1.20 16.01
CA GLY A 360 8.18 -0.50 17.29
C GLY A 360 9.31 0.51 17.53
N ALA A 361 10.16 0.74 16.52
CA ALA A 361 11.34 1.60 16.65
C ALA A 361 11.05 3.07 16.32
N LEU A 362 9.97 3.37 15.58
CA LEU A 362 9.68 4.74 15.14
C LEU A 362 8.26 5.18 15.49
N LEU A 363 8.14 6.40 15.99
CA LEU A 363 6.90 7.16 16.07
C LEU A 363 7.05 8.44 15.24
N ILE A 364 6.09 8.71 14.35
CA ILE A 364 6.06 9.94 13.57
C ILE A 364 4.95 10.83 14.12
N LEU A 365 5.28 12.08 14.43
CA LEU A 365 4.36 13.10 14.91
C LEU A 365 4.33 14.26 13.91
N ALA A 366 3.13 14.71 13.61
CA ALA A 366 2.89 15.97 12.91
C ALA A 366 1.93 16.81 13.75
N PRO A 367 2.21 18.10 14.00
CA PRO A 367 1.28 18.97 14.72
C PRO A 367 -0.15 18.93 14.14
N TRP A 368 -1.16 18.83 15.00
CA TRP A 368 -2.58 18.78 14.63
C TRP A 368 -3.09 20.18 14.27
N GLY A 369 -3.84 20.33 13.17
CA GLY A 369 -4.37 21.63 12.74
C GLY A 369 -4.18 22.00 11.26
N LEU A 370 -4.10 21.02 10.36
CA LEU A 370 -4.28 21.21 8.92
C LEU A 370 -5.60 20.53 8.49
N ASP A 371 -6.72 20.94 9.08
CA ASP A 371 -8.05 20.54 8.61
C ASP A 371 -8.70 21.77 7.95
N GLU A 372 -9.07 21.62 6.68
CA GLU A 372 -9.67 22.64 5.79
C GLU A 372 -10.96 23.29 6.35
N GLU A 373 -11.54 22.74 7.43
CA GLU A 373 -12.74 23.26 8.11
C GLU A 373 -12.50 24.58 8.87
N ILE A 374 -11.29 24.83 9.38
CA ILE A 374 -10.97 26.12 10.04
C ILE A 374 -10.84 27.23 9.00
N ILE A 375 -10.29 26.92 7.82
CA ILE A 375 -10.16 27.87 6.70
C ILE A 375 -11.56 28.26 6.17
N LYS A 376 -12.51 27.32 6.09
CA LYS A 376 -13.91 27.62 5.73
C LYS A 376 -14.64 28.46 6.77
N SER A 377 -14.55 28.10 8.05
CA SER A 377 -15.24 28.84 9.13
C SER A 377 -14.68 30.25 9.35
N ALA A 378 -13.40 30.49 9.06
CA ALA A 378 -12.81 31.83 9.09
C ALA A 378 -13.20 32.70 7.88
N ALA A 379 -13.42 32.08 6.71
CA ALA A 379 -13.93 32.78 5.52
C ALA A 379 -15.42 33.13 5.66
N GLU A 380 -16.22 32.24 6.25
CA GLU A 380 -17.66 32.46 6.50
C GLU A 380 -17.89 33.54 7.58
N ARG A 381 -17.08 33.58 8.64
CA ARG A 381 -17.15 34.65 9.66
C ARG A 381 -16.71 36.02 9.14
N LYS A 382 -15.83 36.07 8.12
CA LYS A 382 -15.44 37.32 7.45
C LYS A 382 -16.49 37.83 6.47
N GLY A 383 -17.37 36.96 5.94
CA GLY A 383 -18.51 37.37 5.13
C GLY A 383 -19.66 37.94 5.96
N THR A 384 -19.96 37.34 7.11
CA THR A 384 -21.11 37.76 7.94
C THR A 384 -20.85 39.00 8.78
N ALA A 385 -19.58 39.39 9.00
CA ALA A 385 -19.24 40.63 9.72
C ALA A 385 -19.21 41.88 8.83
N ALA A 386 -19.20 41.72 7.49
CA ALA A 386 -19.26 42.85 6.56
C ALA A 386 -20.70 43.34 6.30
N ASP A 387 -21.71 42.51 6.54
CA ASP A 387 -23.13 42.82 6.27
C ASP A 387 -23.90 43.36 7.49
N ALA A 388 -23.25 43.53 8.65
CA ALA A 388 -23.89 43.99 9.90
C ALA A 388 -23.39 45.35 10.41
N ALA A 389 -22.73 46.15 9.56
CA ALA A 389 -22.21 47.48 9.93
C ALA A 389 -22.76 48.62 9.05
N GLY A 390 -24.02 48.50 8.62
CA GLY A 390 -24.81 49.63 8.14
C GLY A 390 -26.15 49.59 8.84
N THR A 391 -26.35 50.43 9.86
CA THR A 391 -27.54 51.26 10.11
C THR A 391 -27.50 51.78 11.57
N ILE A 392 -27.76 53.08 11.68
CA ILE A 392 -28.18 53.90 12.85
C ILE A 392 -27.08 54.56 13.70
N ALA A 393 -26.93 55.85 13.40
CA ALA A 393 -26.26 56.91 14.14
C ALA A 393 -26.98 57.28 15.46
N GLY A 394 -26.25 57.89 16.40
CA GLY A 394 -26.88 58.60 17.53
C GLY A 394 -25.97 59.04 18.68
N ALA A 395 -25.27 60.16 18.47
CA ALA A 395 -24.96 61.24 19.43
C ALA A 395 -24.17 61.02 20.76
N ALA A 396 -23.09 61.84 20.89
CA ALA A 396 -22.55 62.51 22.10
C ALA A 396 -21.90 61.63 23.21
N THR A 397 -20.77 61.94 23.85
CA THR A 397 -19.89 63.12 23.94
C THR A 397 -18.54 62.70 24.56
N ALA A 398 -17.45 63.30 24.07
CA ALA A 398 -16.15 63.61 24.69
C ALA A 398 -15.53 62.71 25.78
N GLY A 399 -14.31 62.20 25.53
CA GLY A 399 -13.39 61.79 26.60
C GLY A 399 -12.19 60.93 26.18
N THR A 400 -11.08 61.60 25.84
CA THR A 400 -9.68 61.12 25.90
C THR A 400 -9.21 59.97 24.99
N ALA A 401 -8.24 60.34 24.15
CA ALA A 401 -7.47 59.50 23.24
C ALA A 401 -6.29 58.78 23.94
N ALA A 402 -5.78 57.77 23.22
CA ALA A 402 -4.50 57.06 23.37
C ALA A 402 -4.49 55.77 24.21
N THR A 403 -4.81 54.63 23.57
CA THR A 403 -3.97 53.40 23.49
C THR A 403 -4.74 52.27 22.79
N ALA A 404 -4.59 52.12 21.47
CA ALA A 404 -5.14 50.95 20.74
C ALA A 404 -4.39 50.64 19.43
N GLY A 405 -3.08 50.90 19.39
CA GLY A 405 -2.24 50.65 18.21
C GLY A 405 -1.45 49.33 18.22
N ALA A 406 -1.50 48.54 19.31
CA ALA A 406 -0.56 47.42 19.52
C ALA A 406 -1.17 46.00 19.52
N ALA A 407 -2.49 45.85 19.39
CA ALA A 407 -3.16 44.56 19.60
C ALA A 407 -3.54 43.82 18.30
N ALA A 408 -3.55 44.49 17.14
CA ALA A 408 -4.01 43.89 15.88
C ALA A 408 -2.87 43.29 15.03
N ALA A 409 -1.61 43.70 15.25
CA ALA A 409 -0.44 43.13 14.57
C ALA A 409 0.09 41.85 15.25
N THR A 410 -0.34 41.56 16.48
CA THR A 410 0.13 40.45 17.31
C THR A 410 -0.66 39.16 17.13
N ALA A 411 -1.90 39.21 16.60
CA ALA A 411 -2.75 38.03 16.45
C ALA A 411 -2.52 37.24 15.15
N ALA A 412 -2.14 37.92 14.06
CA ALA A 412 -1.89 37.27 12.76
C ALA A 412 -0.52 36.57 12.68
N ALA A 413 0.42 36.92 13.57
CA ALA A 413 1.73 36.27 13.69
C ALA A 413 1.67 34.95 14.49
N THR A 414 0.61 34.74 15.29
CA THR A 414 0.55 33.69 16.32
C THR A 414 0.14 32.30 15.84
N ASP A 415 -0.52 32.15 14.68
CA ASP A 415 -0.80 30.81 14.13
C ASP A 415 0.31 30.32 13.19
N TYR A 416 0.92 31.22 12.41
CA TYR A 416 2.01 30.86 11.49
C TYR A 416 3.33 30.58 12.24
N ALA A 417 3.61 31.29 13.34
CA ALA A 417 4.81 31.07 14.15
C ALA A 417 4.75 29.77 15.01
N ARG A 418 3.55 29.27 15.33
CA ARG A 418 3.35 28.08 16.18
C ARG A 418 3.83 26.79 15.52
N PHE A 419 3.75 26.69 14.19
CA PHE A 419 4.12 25.49 13.42
C PHE A 419 5.59 25.50 12.94
N HIS A 420 6.34 26.59 13.15
CA HIS A 420 7.67 26.77 12.54
C HIS A 420 8.87 26.46 13.43
N ARG A 421 8.68 26.04 14.70
CA ARG A 421 9.78 25.60 15.58
C ARG A 421 9.61 24.15 16.04
N LEU A 422 9.76 23.21 15.10
CA LEU A 422 9.72 21.77 15.40
C LEU A 422 10.79 21.32 16.41
N ASN A 423 11.90 22.06 16.55
CA ASN A 423 12.90 21.76 17.57
C ASN A 423 12.40 22.09 18.98
N ASP A 424 11.68 23.20 19.16
CA ASP A 424 11.07 23.54 20.45
C ASP A 424 10.02 22.48 20.85
N LEU A 425 9.25 21.96 19.87
CA LEU A 425 8.32 20.84 20.11
C LEU A 425 9.04 19.53 20.44
N ALA A 426 10.21 19.27 19.83
CA ALA A 426 11.02 18.10 20.15
C ALA A 426 11.57 18.19 21.59
N GLU A 427 11.99 19.37 22.02
CA GLU A 427 12.43 19.64 23.40
C GLU A 427 11.28 19.42 24.40
N GLU A 428 10.06 19.91 24.10
CA GLU A 428 8.87 19.66 24.93
C GLU A 428 8.57 18.17 25.06
N ILE A 429 8.67 17.40 23.97
CA ILE A 429 8.46 15.95 23.98
C ILE A 429 9.52 15.24 24.84
N CYS A 430 10.77 15.69 24.80
CA CYS A 430 11.83 15.14 25.65
C CYS A 430 11.54 15.36 27.14
N ALA A 431 11.03 16.55 27.49
CA ALA A 431 10.67 16.90 28.87
C ALA A 431 9.32 16.30 29.33
N PHE A 432 8.56 15.68 28.43
CA PHE A 432 7.23 15.17 28.74
C PHE A 432 7.28 13.81 29.45
N HIS A 433 6.81 13.78 30.69
CA HIS A 433 6.65 12.56 31.51
C HIS A 433 5.19 12.30 31.94
N GLY A 434 4.23 13.05 31.40
CA GLY A 434 2.82 12.95 31.76
C GLY A 434 2.04 11.87 31.00
N GLU A 435 0.73 11.79 31.25
CA GLU A 435 -0.15 10.91 30.49
C GLU A 435 -0.50 11.49 29.11
N VAL A 436 -0.27 10.70 28.06
CA VAL A 436 -0.72 11.02 26.69
C VAL A 436 -2.24 10.89 26.64
N ARG A 437 -2.93 11.97 26.26
CA ARG A 437 -4.40 11.94 26.08
C ARG A 437 -4.75 11.72 24.62
N ILE A 438 -5.46 10.64 24.32
CA ILE A 438 -6.05 10.41 23.01
C ILE A 438 -7.33 11.24 22.92
N ILE A 439 -7.38 12.16 21.95
CA ILE A 439 -8.54 13.05 21.73
C ILE A 439 -9.55 12.37 20.79
N LYS A 440 -9.07 11.67 19.76
CA LYS A 440 -9.92 10.97 18.78
C LYS A 440 -9.19 9.76 18.20
N ASP A 441 -9.91 8.63 18.15
CA ASP A 441 -9.48 7.33 17.64
C ASP A 441 -9.77 7.12 16.15
#